data_AF-A0A534U111-F1
#
_entry.id   AF-A0A534U111-F1
#
_cell.length_a   1.000
_cell.length_b   1.000
_cell.length_c   1.000
_cell.angle_alpha   90.00
_cell.angle_beta   90.00
_cell.angle_gamma   90.00
#
_symmetry.space_group_name_H-M   'P 1'
#
loop_
_entity.id
_entity.type
_entity.pdbx_description
1 polymer ?
#
loop_
_entity_poly.entity_id
_entity_poly.type
_entity_poly.pdbx_seq_one_letter_code
_entity_poly.pdbx_strand_id
1 'polypeptide(L)' 'MSDIILHHYWESPYAEKIRLILGFKRLAWRSVIIPMIMPKPDLTALTG' A
#
# COMPACT_ATOMS: atom_id res chain seq x y z
N MET A 1 -14.62 -9.82 -1.63
CA MET A 1 -13.54 -9.71 -0.64
C MET A 1 -12.25 -10.33 -1.19
N SER A 2 -11.85 -9.98 -2.42
CA SER A 2 -10.69 -10.55 -3.12
C SER A 2 -9.82 -9.47 -3.78
N ASP A 3 -10.08 -8.19 -3.45
CA ASP A 3 -9.38 -7.07 -4.05
C ASP A 3 -8.00 -6.93 -3.43
N ILE A 4 -7.00 -6.61 -4.26
CA ILE A 4 -5.67 -6.24 -3.78
C ILE A 4 -5.74 -4.84 -3.17
N ILE A 5 -5.32 -4.71 -1.91
CA ILE A 5 -5.24 -3.41 -1.20
C ILE A 5 -3.78 -3.13 -0.92
N LEU A 6 -3.27 -2.00 -1.42
CA LEU A 6 -1.92 -1.54 -1.15
C LEU A 6 -1.98 -0.41 -0.12
N HIS A 7 -1.43 -0.68 1.07
CA HIS A 7 -1.18 0.34 2.10
C HIS A 7 0.20 0.95 1.86
N HIS A 8 0.27 2.23 1.51
CA HIS A 8 1.53 2.87 1.14
C HIS A 8 1.54 4.38 1.38
N TYR A 9 2.68 5.03 1.16
CA TYR A 9 2.78 6.47 0.96
C TYR A 9 3.47 6.74 -0.39
N TRP A 10 3.35 7.96 -0.92
CA TRP A 10 3.75 8.26 -2.30
C TRP A 10 5.26 8.27 -2.48
N GLU A 11 5.96 8.86 -1.52
CA GLU A 11 7.40 9.10 -1.52
C GLU A 11 8.21 7.82 -1.30
N SER A 12 7.57 6.70 -0.94
CA SER A 12 8.29 5.44 -0.70
C SER A 12 8.79 4.84 -2.03
N PRO A 13 10.11 4.70 -2.24
CA PRO A 13 10.63 4.00 -3.42
C PRO A 13 10.24 2.51 -3.42
N TYR A 14 10.05 1.91 -2.24
CA TYR A 14 9.57 0.53 -2.09
C TYR A 14 8.11 0.41 -2.54
N ALA A 15 7.25 1.37 -2.20
CA ALA A 15 5.88 1.36 -2.69
C ALA A 15 5.80 1.65 -4.19
N GLU A 16 6.66 2.51 -4.72
CA GLU A 16 6.73 2.77 -6.17
C GLU A 16 7.03 1.49 -6.95
N LYS A 17 7.99 0.69 -6.48
CA LYS A 17 8.26 -0.64 -7.05
C LYS A 17 6.99 -1.49 -7.14
N ILE A 18 6.19 -1.53 -6.08
CA ILE A 18 4.95 -2.34 -6.07
C ILE A 18 3.89 -1.74 -7.00
N ARG A 19 3.71 -0.41 -7.03
CA ARG A 19 2.80 0.26 -7.97
C ARG A 19 3.15 -0.06 -9.42
N LEU A 20 4.44 -0.03 -9.77
CA LEU A 20 4.92 -0.39 -11.10
C LEU A 20 4.67 -1.87 -11.43
N ILE A 21 4.86 -2.78 -10.47
CA ILE A 21 4.55 -4.21 -10.67
C ILE A 21 3.04 -4.41 -10.91
N LEU A 22 2.18 -3.75 -10.12
CA LEU A 22 0.73 -3.85 -10.27
C LEU A 22 0.27 -3.30 -11.63
N GLY A 23 0.84 -2.16 -12.05
CA GLY A 23 0.61 -1.57 -13.38
C GLY A 23 1.09 -2.48 -14.51
N PHE A 24 2.30 -3.03 -14.39
CA PHE A 24 2.86 -3.99 -15.36
C PHE A 24 1.99 -5.24 -15.51
N LYS A 25 1.46 -5.76 -14.38
CA LYS A 25 0.55 -6.91 -14.38
C LYS A 25 -0.90 -6.55 -14.74
N ARG A 26 -1.21 -5.26 -14.94
CA ARG A 26 -2.57 -4.75 -15.20
C ARG A 26 -3.60 -5.23 -14.16
N LEU A 27 -3.18 -5.33 -12.90
CA LEU A 27 -4.07 -5.76 -11.81
C LEU A 27 -4.84 -4.56 -11.28
N ALA A 28 -6.15 -4.72 -11.08
CA ALA A 28 -6.93 -3.75 -10.33
C ALA A 28 -6.56 -3.83 -8.84
N TRP A 29 -6.37 -2.68 -8.20
CA TRP A 29 -6.03 -2.59 -6.78
C TRP A 29 -6.56 -1.30 -6.17
N ARG A 30 -6.67 -1.28 -4.84
CA ARG A 30 -7.10 -0.11 -4.06
C ARG A 30 -5.92 0.50 -3.32
N SER A 31 -5.79 1.81 -3.39
CA SER A 31 -4.78 2.57 -2.65
C SER A 31 -5.31 2.98 -1.28
N VAL A 32 -4.51 2.75 -0.24
CA VAL A 32 -4.71 3.30 1.10
C VAL A 32 -3.45 4.05 1.49
N ILE A 33 -3.56 5.35 1.68
CA ILE A 33 -2.44 6.18 2.11
C ILE A 33 -2.25 6.05 3.63
N ILE A 34 -1.06 5.66 4.06
CA ILE A 34 -0.69 5.51 5.47
C ILE A 34 0.25 6.64 5.92
N PRO A 35 0.29 6.98 7.23
CA PRO A 35 1.28 7.90 7.76
C PRO A 35 2.70 7.38 7.54
N MET A 36 3.66 8.27 7.30
CA MET A 36 5.08 7.89 7.17
C MET A 36 5.69 7.60 8.55
N ILE A 37 5.31 8.39 9.56
CA ILE A 37 5.81 8.31 10.93
C ILE A 37 4.85 7.56 11.86
N MET A 38 5.35 7.12 13.02
CA MET A 38 4.52 6.54 14.09
C MET A 38 3.73 7.64 14.83
N PRO A 39 2.57 7.31 15.42
CA PRO A 39 1.90 6.01 15.43
C PRO A 39 1.05 5.76 14.17
N LYS A 40 0.79 4.48 13.84
CA LYS A 40 -0.04 4.07 12.68
C LYS A 40 -1.15 3.11 13.11
N PRO A 41 -2.08 3.53 13.99
CA PRO A 41 -3.01 2.62 14.68
C PRO A 41 -3.80 1.73 13.71
N ASP A 42 -4.30 2.30 12.61
CA ASP A 42 -5.08 1.57 11.60
C ASP A 42 -4.27 0.52 10.83
N LEU A 43 -2.97 0.76 10.63
CA LEU A 43 -2.09 -0.20 9.96
C LEU A 43 -1.63 -1.28 10.93
N THR A 44 -1.20 -0.89 12.13
CA THR A 44 -0.71 -1.84 13.14
C THR A 44 -1.78 -2.83 13.58
N ALA A 45 -3.05 -2.44 13.56
CA ALA A 45 -4.17 -3.35 13.82
C ALA A 45 -4.26 -4.51 12.80
N LEU A 46 -3.69 -4.35 11.60
CA LEU A 46 -3.70 -5.34 10.52
C LEU A 46 -2.42 -6.18 10.45
N THR A 47 -1.32 -5.72 11.02
CA THR A 47 0.03 -6.26 10.79
C THR A 47 0.73 -6.71 12.08
N GLY A 48 -0.05 -7.15 13.07
CA GLY A 48 0.36 -7.50 14.45
C GLY A 48 1.79 -8.01 14.62
#